data_AF-A0A967I6N1-F1
#
_entry.id   AF-A0A967I6N1-F1
#
_cell.length_a   1.000
_cell.length_b   1.000
_cell.length_c   1.000
_cell.angle_alpha   90.00
_cell.angle_beta   90.00
_cell.angle_gamma   90.00
#
_symmetry.space_group_name_H-M   'P 1'
#
loop_
_entity.id
_entity.type
_entity.pdbx_description
1 polymer ?
#
loop_
_entity_poly.entity_id
_entity_poly.type
_entity_poly.pdbx_seq_one_letter_code
_entity_poly.pdbx_strand_id
1 'polypeptide(L)' 'GAEYALAKPRAFRNKAKNAQEAHEAVRPTSLKRTPKQLKSSLSADQFKLYKLIWERTMASQMASAVLDATTVDLEAADR' A
#
# COMPACT_ATOMS: atom_id res chain seq x y z
N GLY A 1 10.59 -10.33 7.58
CA GLY A 1 10.19 -11.03 8.82
C GLY A 1 9.41 -10.09 9.72
N ALA A 2 9.41 -10.35 11.02
CA ALA A 2 8.66 -9.62 12.06
C ALA A 2 8.90 -8.10 12.05
N GLU A 3 10.07 -7.65 11.58
CA GLU A 3 10.45 -6.24 11.42
C GLU A 3 9.55 -5.43 10.45
N TYR A 4 8.85 -6.12 9.54
CA TYR A 4 7.88 -5.48 8.63
C TYR A 4 6.44 -5.56 9.13
N ALA A 5 6.20 -6.25 10.24
CA ALA A 5 4.89 -6.38 10.86
C ALA A 5 4.65 -5.25 11.87
N LEU A 6 3.38 -4.87 12.04
CA LEU A 6 3.00 -3.90 13.04
C LEU A 6 2.75 -4.57 14.40
N ALA A 7 3.15 -3.90 15.47
CA ALA A 7 2.81 -4.32 16.84
C ALA A 7 1.30 -4.24 17.12
N LYS A 8 0.59 -3.31 16.46
CA LYS A 8 -0.87 -3.14 16.53
C LYS A 8 -1.43 -2.81 15.13
N PRO A 9 -2.64 -3.26 14.78
CA PRO A 9 -3.25 -2.95 13.49
C PRO A 9 -3.42 -1.44 13.26
N ARG A 10 -3.21 -0.98 12.02
CA ARG A 10 -3.50 0.41 11.63
C ARG A 10 -4.95 0.55 11.20
N ALA A 11 -5.64 1.55 11.74
CA ALA A 11 -6.97 1.94 11.30
C ALA A 11 -6.90 3.21 10.44
N PHE A 12 -7.48 3.17 9.24
CA PHE A 12 -7.62 4.32 8.36
C PHE A 12 -9.10 4.65 8.22
N ARG A 13 -9.54 5.81 8.73
CA ARG A 13 -10.94 6.27 8.67
C ARG A 13 -11.00 7.63 8.00
N ASN A 14 -11.72 7.72 6.88
CA ASN A 14 -11.97 8.98 6.19
C ASN A 14 -13.47 9.28 6.22
N LYS A 15 -13.84 10.55 6.45
CA LYS A 15 -15.22 11.02 6.32
C LYS A 15 -15.42 11.59 4.91
N ALA A 16 -16.17 10.89 4.06
CA ALA A 16 -16.59 11.43 2.77
C ALA A 16 -18.03 11.95 2.86
N LYS A 17 -18.27 13.18 2.40
CA LYS A 17 -19.57 13.88 2.54
C LYS A 17 -20.74 13.16 1.83
N ASN A 18 -20.46 12.34 0.82
CA ASN A 18 -21.46 11.60 0.04
C ASN A 18 -21.31 10.06 0.15
N ALA A 19 -20.83 9.56 1.30
CA ALA A 19 -20.48 8.15 1.50
C ALA A 19 -21.66 7.19 1.74
N GLN A 20 -22.75 7.32 0.98
CA GLN A 20 -23.84 6.33 1.09
C GLN A 20 -23.33 4.96 0.58
N GLU A 21 -23.55 3.92 1.38
CA GLU A 21 -23.17 2.51 1.12
C GLU A 21 -21.66 2.17 1.06
N ALA A 22 -20.76 3.15 1.22
CA ALA A 22 -19.30 2.93 1.21
C ALA A 22 -18.77 2.45 2.58
N HIS A 23 -19.08 1.21 2.94
CA HIS A 23 -18.76 0.63 4.26
C HIS A 23 -17.32 0.12 4.37
N GLU A 24 -16.63 -0.10 3.26
CA GLU A 24 -15.31 -0.71 3.24
C GLU A 24 -14.43 -0.22 2.07
N ALA A 25 -13.12 -0.21 2.28
CA ALA A 25 -12.15 0.01 1.21
C ALA A 25 -12.10 -1.17 0.23
N VAL A 26 -11.74 -0.90 -1.03
CA VAL A 26 -11.46 -1.96 -2.00
C VAL A 26 -10.22 -2.74 -1.56
N ARG A 27 -10.41 -4.02 -1.25
CA ARG A 27 -9.36 -4.95 -0.82
C ARG A 27 -9.66 -6.37 -1.33
N PRO A 28 -8.69 -7.30 -1.30
CA PRO A 28 -8.98 -8.70 -1.58
C PRO A 28 -10.00 -9.25 -0.60
N THR A 29 -10.90 -10.09 -1.08
CA THR A 29 -11.86 -10.82 -0.24
C THR A 29 -11.15 -11.74 0.76
N SER A 30 -9.98 -12.26 0.39
CA SER A 30 -9.07 -13.00 1.28
C SER A 30 -7.62 -12.73 0.89
N LEU A 31 -6.80 -12.35 1.87
CA LEU A 31 -5.36 -12.13 1.68
C LEU A 31 -4.59 -13.42 1.36
N LYS A 32 -5.16 -14.60 1.72
CA LYS A 32 -4.57 -15.91 1.40
C LYS A 32 -4.56 -16.21 -0.10
N ARG A 33 -5.39 -15.52 -0.89
CA ARG A 33 -5.37 -15.59 -2.35
C ARG A 33 -4.26 -14.67 -2.85
N THR A 34 -3.06 -15.19 -2.99
CA THR A 34 -1.93 -14.37 -3.47
C THR A 34 -2.07 -14.09 -4.97
N PRO A 35 -1.52 -12.97 -5.50
CA PRO A 35 -1.55 -12.69 -6.93
C PRO A 35 -0.98 -13.86 -7.76
N LYS A 36 0.10 -14.50 -7.28
CA LYS A 36 0.73 -15.65 -7.95
C LYS A 36 -0.24 -16.81 -8.16
N GLN A 37 -1.11 -17.11 -7.19
CA GLN A 37 -2.10 -18.19 -7.29
C GLN A 37 -3.22 -17.90 -8.27
N LEU A 38 -3.57 -16.62 -8.47
CA LEU A 38 -4.69 -16.23 -9.33
C LEU A 38 -4.26 -15.86 -10.76
N LYS A 39 -2.96 -15.75 -11.04
CA LYS A 39 -2.45 -15.28 -12.33
C LYS A 39 -2.99 -16.07 -13.53
N SER A 40 -3.15 -17.39 -13.40
CA SER A 40 -3.66 -18.25 -14.47
C SER A 40 -5.16 -18.12 -14.72
N SER A 41 -5.90 -17.58 -13.76
CA SER A 41 -7.37 -17.47 -13.81
C SER A 41 -7.85 -16.07 -14.18
N LEU A 42 -6.94 -15.14 -14.47
CA LEU A 42 -7.24 -13.74 -14.73
C LEU A 42 -6.64 -13.30 -16.07
N SER A 43 -7.31 -12.36 -16.74
CA SER A 43 -6.68 -11.65 -17.85
C SER A 43 -5.49 -10.82 -17.36
N ALA A 44 -4.63 -10.38 -18.28
CA ALA A 44 -3.45 -9.58 -17.93
C ALA A 44 -3.81 -8.32 -17.13
N ASP A 45 -4.88 -7.61 -17.50
CA ASP A 45 -5.27 -6.37 -16.85
C ASP A 45 -5.99 -6.60 -15.51
N GLN A 46 -6.81 -7.65 -15.42
CA GLN A 46 -7.39 -8.09 -14.15
C GLN A 46 -6.30 -8.48 -13.15
N PHE A 47 -5.26 -9.19 -13.61
CA PHE A 47 -4.12 -9.56 -12.78
C PHE A 47 -3.35 -8.32 -12.29
N LYS A 48 -3.06 -7.35 -13.17
CA LYS A 48 -2.38 -6.10 -12.77
C LYS A 48 -3.18 -5.35 -11.73
N LEU A 49 -4.49 -5.19 -11.94
CA LEU A 49 -5.38 -4.49 -11.00
C LEU A 49 -5.48 -5.24 -9.66
N TYR A 50 -5.67 -6.56 -9.70
CA TYR A 50 -5.72 -7.38 -8.49
C TYR A 50 -4.41 -7.32 -7.71
N LYS A 51 -3.26 -7.43 -8.39
CA LYS A 51 -1.92 -7.33 -7.79
C LYS A 51 -1.76 -5.98 -7.08
N LEU A 52 -2.14 -4.88 -7.73
CA LEU A 52 -2.10 -3.54 -7.13
C LEU A 52 -2.96 -3.43 -5.87
N ILE A 53 -4.21 -3.91 -5.92
CA ILE A 53 -5.13 -3.90 -4.77
C ILE A 53 -4.57 -4.74 -3.61
N TRP A 54 -4.03 -5.92 -3.92
CA TRP A 54 -3.46 -6.84 -2.93
C TRP A 54 -2.22 -6.23 -2.25
N GLU A 55 -1.29 -5.69 -3.05
CA GLU A 55 -0.07 -5.05 -2.55
C GLU A 55 -0.40 -3.83 -1.69
N ARG A 56 -1.34 -2.98 -2.13
CA ARG A 56 -1.79 -1.82 -1.38
C ARG A 56 -2.41 -2.20 -0.04
N THR A 57 -3.24 -3.25 -0.03
CA THR A 57 -3.89 -3.74 1.20
C THR A 57 -2.84 -4.26 2.18
N MET A 58 -1.91 -5.09 1.71
CA MET A 58 -0.84 -5.63 2.55
C MET A 58 0.05 -4.52 3.11
N ALA A 59 0.53 -3.63 2.25
CA ALA A 59 1.40 -2.52 2.65
C ALA A 59 0.75 -1.57 3.67
N SER A 60 -0.58 -1.41 3.62
CA SER A 60 -1.30 -0.58 4.61
C SER A 60 -1.13 -1.07 6.06
N GLN A 61 -0.82 -2.36 6.25
CA GLN A 61 -0.60 -2.98 7.55
C GLN A 61 0.87 -3.36 7.79
N MET A 62 1.80 -2.81 7.02
CA MET A 62 3.24 -3.00 7.22
C MET A 62 3.85 -1.84 8.02
N ALA A 63 5.05 -2.07 8.56
CA ALA A 63 5.84 -1.04 9.23
C ALA A 63 6.12 0.16 8.30
N SER A 64 6.32 1.34 8.90
CA SER A 64 6.70 2.53 8.14
C SER A 64 8.11 2.36 7.55
N ALA A 65 8.36 2.97 6.40
CA ALA A 65 9.71 3.06 5.86
C ALA A 65 10.59 3.92 6.77
N VAL A 66 11.81 3.46 7.02
CA VAL A 66 12.87 4.25 7.65
C VAL A 66 13.72 4.82 6.52
N LEU A 67 13.81 6.15 6.45
CA LEU A 67 14.52 6.86 5.39
C LEU A 67 15.56 7.77 6.04
N ASP A 68 16.75 7.81 5.46
CA ASP A 68 17.78 8.79 5.78
C ASP A 68 17.89 9.77 4.60
N ALA A 69 17.86 11.07 4.90
CA ALA A 69 17.80 12.13 3.90
C ALA A 69 18.87 13.18 4.21
N THR A 70 19.81 13.36 3.29
CA THR A 70 20.89 14.34 3.40
C THR A 70 20.71 15.42 2.34
N THR A 71 20.62 16.68 2.77
CA THR A 71 20.59 17.86 1.91
C THR A 71 21.92 18.58 2.01
N VAL A 72 22.50 18.97 0.86
CA VAL A 72 23.73 19.76 0.80
C VAL A 72 23.45 20.97 -0.09
N ASP A 73 23.56 22.15 0.49
CA ASP A 73 23.48 23.41 -0.23
C ASP A 73 24.91 23.91 -0.52
N LEU A 74 25.15 24.31 -1.77
CA LEU A 74 26.43 24.85 -2.23
C LEU A 74 26.22 26.26 -2.77
N GLU A 75 26.93 27.22 -2.19
CA GLU A 75 27.02 28.58 -2.72
C GLU A 75 28.35 28.73 -3.47
N ALA A 76 28.29 29.28 -4.69
CA ALA A 76 29.49 29.66 -5.42
C ALA A 76 29.90 31.06 -4.96
N ALA A 77 31.11 31.20 -4.42
CA ALA A 77 31.70 32.51 -4.18
C ALA A 77 32.14 33.11 -5.52
N ASP A 78 31.50 34.21 -5.94
CA ASP A 78 31.96 35.01 -7.08
C ASP A 78 33.37 35.55 -6.79
N ARG A 79 34.26 35.43 -7.79
CA ARG A 79 35.67 35.88 -7.74
C ARG A 79 35.80 37.35 -8.11
#